data_AF-A0A920NVF6-F1
#
_entry.id   AF-A0A920NVF6-F1
#
_cell.length_a   1.000
_cell.length_b   1.000
_cell.length_c   1.000
_cell.angle_alpha   90.00
_cell.angle_beta   90.00
_cell.angle_gamma   90.00
#
_symmetry.space_group_name_H-M   'P 1'
#
loop_
_entity.id
_entity.type
_entity.pdbx_description
1 polymer ?
#
loop_
_entity_poly.entity_id
_entity_poly.type
_entity_poly.pdbx_seq_one_letter_code
_entity_poly.pdbx_strand_id
1 'polypeptide(L)'
;MFDWALLGTKRYSKLGIFISSLFKNKKFDIKARMYGPDRAILPVGVYEEVFPLNLLISLLLRELAIGDTEQLQSLGVLELDEEDLALCSFVCPSKYDFGYLLRERLTTIELRVELWID
;
A
#
# COMPACT_ATOMS: atom_id res chain seq x y z
N MET A 1 3.17 -22.18 -4.87
CA MET A 1 2.13 -22.22 -3.82
C MET A 1 2.64 -21.79 -2.44
N PHE A 2 3.86 -22.17 -2.00
CA PHE A 2 4.40 -21.84 -0.66
C PHE A 2 5.56 -20.82 -0.68
N ASP A 3 5.45 -19.78 -1.49
CA ASP A 3 6.58 -18.85 -1.69
C ASP A 3 6.94 -18.04 -0.43
N TRP A 4 5.97 -17.86 0.47
CA TRP A 4 6.11 -17.17 1.75
C TRP A 4 6.88 -17.97 2.82
N ALA A 5 6.93 -19.31 2.70
CA ALA A 5 7.62 -20.20 3.63
C ALA A 5 9.12 -20.38 3.29
N LEU A 6 9.55 -19.87 2.13
CA LEU A 6 10.93 -19.96 1.69
C LEU A 6 11.77 -18.87 2.37
N LEU A 7 12.86 -19.29 2.99
CA LEU A 7 13.84 -18.44 3.67
C LEU A 7 14.55 -17.42 2.75
N GLY A 8 14.39 -17.55 1.43
CA GLY A 8 14.50 -16.47 0.44
C GLY A 8 15.78 -15.61 0.48
N THR A 9 16.94 -16.17 0.18
CA THR A 9 18.24 -15.45 0.30
C THR A 9 18.40 -14.26 -0.66
N LYS A 10 17.61 -14.17 -1.74
CA LYS A 10 17.70 -13.10 -2.76
C LYS A 10 16.53 -12.10 -2.70
N ARG A 11 15.65 -12.20 -1.69
CA ARG A 11 14.45 -11.36 -1.62
C ARG A 11 14.67 -10.13 -0.77
N TYR A 12 14.13 -9.00 -1.22
CA TYR A 12 14.03 -7.80 -0.40
C TYR A 12 12.79 -7.88 0.50
N SER A 13 12.91 -7.43 1.74
CA SER A 13 11.78 -7.19 2.63
C SER A 13 12.11 -6.05 3.59
N LYS A 14 11.20 -5.07 3.66
CA LYS A 14 11.30 -3.93 4.59
C LYS A 14 11.23 -4.38 6.06
N LEU A 15 10.40 -5.39 6.37
CA LEU A 15 10.27 -5.98 7.71
C LEU A 15 11.39 -6.98 8.07
N GLY A 16 12.32 -7.25 7.15
CA GLY A 16 13.45 -8.14 7.45
C GLY A 16 13.11 -9.64 7.61
N ILE A 17 11.96 -10.09 7.12
CA ILE A 17 11.47 -11.48 7.31
C ILE A 17 12.28 -12.57 6.59
N PHE A 18 13.14 -12.21 5.62
CA PHE A 18 13.94 -13.17 4.85
C PHE A 18 15.39 -13.22 5.38
N ILE A 19 16.09 -14.35 5.15
CA ILE A 19 17.52 -14.51 5.54
C ILE A 19 18.41 -13.43 4.91
N SER A 20 18.00 -12.89 3.76
CA SER A 20 18.68 -11.77 3.11
C SER A 20 18.90 -10.56 4.02
N SER A 21 18.03 -10.33 5.03
CA SER A 21 18.14 -9.24 6.00
C SER A 21 19.38 -9.36 6.89
N LEU A 22 19.90 -10.57 7.11
CA LEU A 22 21.10 -10.80 7.91
C LEU A 22 22.38 -10.28 7.24
N PHE A 23 22.37 -10.16 5.91
CA PHE A 23 23.50 -9.66 5.12
C PHE A 23 23.27 -8.17 4.78
N LYS A 24 23.85 -7.28 5.58
CA LYS A 24 23.82 -5.83 5.35
C LYS A 24 24.45 -5.47 3.99
N ASN A 25 23.90 -4.47 3.29
CA ASN A 25 24.37 -3.96 1.98
C ASN A 25 24.25 -4.91 0.78
N LYS A 26 23.38 -5.93 0.86
CA LYS A 26 23.09 -6.77 -0.30
C LYS A 26 22.35 -5.96 -1.38
N LYS A 27 22.86 -5.98 -2.62
CA LYS A 27 22.14 -5.45 -3.79
C LYS A 27 21.04 -6.43 -4.20
N PHE A 28 19.83 -5.93 -4.38
CA PHE A 28 18.68 -6.69 -4.83
C PHE A 28 18.32 -6.34 -6.27
N ASP A 29 18.01 -7.34 -7.08
CA ASP A 29 17.41 -7.18 -8.40
C ASP A 29 15.89 -6.99 -8.21
N ILE A 30 15.45 -5.73 -8.14
CA ILE A 30 14.06 -5.38 -7.86
C ILE A 30 13.23 -5.62 -9.13
N LYS A 31 12.20 -6.46 -9.00
CA LYS A 31 11.25 -6.77 -10.08
C LYS A 31 9.86 -6.41 -9.64
N ALA A 32 9.01 -5.99 -10.58
CA ALA A 32 7.59 -5.70 -10.35
C ALA A 32 6.72 -6.98 -10.18
N ARG A 33 7.29 -8.08 -9.67
CA ARG A 33 6.56 -9.34 -9.48
C ARG A 33 5.88 -9.39 -8.12
N MET A 34 4.62 -9.78 -8.10
CA MET A 34 3.89 -10.09 -6.87
C MET A 34 4.31 -11.48 -6.36
N TYR A 35 4.95 -11.52 -5.19
CA TYR A 35 5.43 -12.76 -4.56
C TYR A 35 4.37 -13.39 -3.64
N GLY A 36 3.15 -13.56 -4.15
CA GLY A 36 2.01 -14.14 -3.43
C GLY A 36 0.69 -13.42 -3.72
N PRO A 37 -0.41 -13.93 -3.14
CA PRO A 37 -1.72 -13.30 -3.22
C PRO A 37 -1.86 -12.12 -2.26
N ASP A 38 -2.94 -11.36 -2.42
CA ASP A 38 -3.36 -10.30 -1.51
C ASP A 38 -3.63 -10.87 -0.11
N ARG A 39 -3.31 -10.08 0.92
CA ARG A 39 -3.48 -10.42 2.34
C ARG A 39 -4.10 -9.27 3.09
N ALA A 40 -4.56 -9.48 4.33
CA ALA A 40 -5.06 -8.38 5.15
C ALA A 40 -3.99 -7.30 5.40
N ILE A 41 -4.37 -6.02 5.40
CA ILE A 41 -3.49 -4.90 5.77
C ILE A 41 -3.21 -4.97 7.28
N LEU A 42 -1.93 -4.83 7.66
CA LEU A 42 -1.48 -4.92 9.05
C LEU A 42 -0.98 -3.55 9.53
N PRO A 43 -1.44 -3.05 10.70
CA PRO A 43 -0.98 -1.79 11.27
C PRO A 43 0.37 -1.99 12.00
N VAL A 44 1.44 -2.18 11.23
CA VAL A 44 2.79 -2.47 11.74
C VAL A 44 3.75 -1.28 11.67
N GLY A 45 3.28 -0.07 11.37
CA GLY A 45 4.11 1.14 11.32
C GLY A 45 4.92 1.34 10.03
N VAL A 46 4.89 0.36 9.11
CA VAL A 46 5.74 0.35 7.91
C VAL A 46 5.38 1.47 6.93
N TYR A 47 4.10 1.86 6.90
CA TYR A 47 3.61 2.91 6.02
C TYR A 47 4.01 4.29 6.54
N GLU A 48 3.93 4.48 7.85
CA GLU A 48 4.31 5.71 8.56
C GLU A 48 5.80 6.04 8.40
N GLU A 49 6.67 5.02 8.25
CA GLU A 49 8.10 5.23 8.03
C GLU A 49 8.45 5.80 6.65
N VAL A 50 7.59 5.60 5.65
CA VAL A 50 7.86 5.97 4.24
C VAL A 50 6.96 7.09 3.73
N PHE A 51 5.82 7.30 4.37
CA PHE A 51 4.85 8.27 3.92
C PHE A 51 5.26 9.68 4.38
N PRO A 52 5.40 10.65 3.46
CA PRO A 52 5.98 11.95 3.78
C PRO A 52 4.99 12.95 4.41
N LEU A 53 3.68 12.75 4.21
CA LEU A 53 2.64 13.65 4.69
C LEU A 53 2.13 13.26 6.07
N ASN A 54 1.67 14.24 6.84
CA ASN A 54 1.14 14.04 8.19
C ASN A 54 -0.34 13.59 8.15
N LEU A 55 -0.58 12.36 7.70
CA LEU A 55 -1.90 11.72 7.67
C LEU A 55 -1.90 10.42 8.48
N LEU A 56 -3.09 9.98 8.89
CA LEU A 56 -3.31 8.65 9.48
C LEU A 56 -3.23 7.55 8.41
N ILE A 57 -2.02 7.31 7.88
CA ILE A 57 -1.81 6.52 6.68
C ILE A 57 -2.26 5.06 6.82
N SER A 58 -1.94 4.35 7.91
CA SER A 58 -2.42 2.97 8.10
C SER A 58 -3.96 2.87 8.09
N LEU A 59 -4.65 3.88 8.63
CA LEU A 59 -6.10 3.94 8.62
C LEU A 59 -6.62 4.24 7.21
N LEU A 60 -6.05 5.25 6.54
CA LEU A 60 -6.41 5.64 5.18
C LEU A 60 -6.24 4.46 4.19
N LEU A 61 -5.13 3.73 4.26
CA LEU A 61 -4.88 2.56 3.40
C LEU A 61 -5.86 1.42 3.66
N ARG A 62 -6.29 1.24 4.91
CA ARG A 62 -7.35 0.27 5.27
C ARG A 62 -8.68 0.68 4.67
N GLU A 63 -9.07 1.94 4.81
CA GLU A 63 -10.33 2.45 4.25
C GLU A 63 -10.30 2.44 2.70
N LEU A 64 -9.14 2.64 2.06
CA LEU A 64 -8.99 2.50 0.60
C LEU A 64 -9.33 1.07 0.13
N ALA A 65 -8.84 0.07 0.88
CA ALA A 65 -9.11 -1.33 0.60
C ALA A 65 -10.58 -1.72 0.89
N ILE A 66 -11.19 -1.14 1.92
CA ILE A 66 -12.62 -1.35 2.25
C ILE A 66 -13.53 -0.65 1.24
N GLY A 67 -13.14 0.54 0.79
CA GLY A 67 -13.91 1.39 -0.11
C GLY A 67 -14.93 2.31 0.55
N ASP A 68 -14.76 2.64 1.84
CA ASP A 68 -15.58 3.63 2.53
C ASP A 68 -15.18 5.06 2.12
N THR A 69 -15.92 5.62 1.15
CA THR A 69 -15.65 6.95 0.60
C THR A 69 -15.88 8.09 1.58
N GLU A 70 -16.73 7.92 2.60
CA GLU A 70 -17.00 9.00 3.58
C GLU A 70 -15.83 9.12 4.55
N GLN A 71 -15.37 7.99 5.08
CA GLN A 71 -14.16 7.98 5.91
C GLN A 71 -12.94 8.44 5.13
N LEU A 72 -12.76 8.01 3.88
CA LEU A 72 -11.63 8.44 3.05
C LEU A 72 -11.56 9.96 2.88
N GLN A 73 -12.70 10.61 2.64
CA GLN A 73 -12.75 12.08 2.55
C GLN A 73 -12.38 12.74 3.88
N SER A 74 -12.85 12.21 5.01
CA SER A 74 -12.48 12.72 6.34
C SER A 74 -10.99 12.59 6.66
N LEU A 75 -10.32 11.61 6.05
CA LEU A 75 -8.89 11.34 6.21
C LEU A 75 -8.00 12.12 5.22
N GLY A 76 -8.59 12.94 4.35
CA GLY A 76 -7.85 13.79 3.42
C GLY A 76 -7.43 13.10 2.11
N VAL A 77 -8.16 12.07 1.66
CA VAL A 77 -7.84 11.34 0.41
C VAL A 77 -7.76 12.23 -0.84
N LEU A 78 -8.46 13.36 -0.84
CA LEU A 78 -8.56 14.28 -1.98
C LEU A 78 -7.26 15.08 -2.23
N GLU A 79 -6.33 15.06 -1.28
CA GLU A 79 -5.03 15.72 -1.41
C GLU A 79 -3.96 14.82 -2.05
N LEU A 80 -4.31 13.57 -2.35
CA LEU A 80 -3.37 12.54 -2.79
C LEU A 80 -3.52 12.21 -4.27
N ASP A 81 -2.39 12.02 -4.94
CA ASP A 81 -2.29 11.41 -6.27
C ASP A 81 -1.77 9.96 -6.17
N GLU A 82 -1.88 9.16 -7.24
CA GLU A 82 -1.44 7.75 -7.21
C GLU A 82 0.05 7.59 -6.91
N GLU A 83 0.85 8.56 -7.35
CA GLU A 83 2.29 8.57 -7.20
C GLU A 83 2.71 8.71 -5.72
N ASP A 84 1.90 9.41 -4.91
CA ASP A 84 2.16 9.59 -3.48
C ASP A 84 2.09 8.27 -2.71
N LEU A 85 1.31 7.31 -3.21
CA LEU A 85 1.13 5.99 -2.60
C LEU A 85 2.07 4.92 -3.17
N ALA A 86 2.92 5.25 -4.15
CA ALA A 86 3.82 4.29 -4.80
C ALA A 86 4.77 3.61 -3.81
N LEU A 87 5.35 4.38 -2.88
CA LEU A 87 6.22 3.83 -1.83
C LEU A 87 5.44 2.93 -0.86
N CYS A 88 4.22 3.31 -0.50
CA CYS A 88 3.34 2.51 0.36
C CYS A 88 3.02 1.16 -0.28
N SER A 89 2.73 1.13 -1.59
CA SER A 89 2.50 -0.09 -2.36
C SER A 89 3.76 -0.98 -2.40
N PHE A 90 4.93 -0.37 -2.57
CA PHE A 90 6.20 -1.10 -2.60
C PHE A 90 6.53 -1.79 -1.27
N VAL A 91 6.37 -1.08 -0.14
CA VAL A 91 6.69 -1.63 1.19
C VAL A 91 5.59 -2.54 1.75
N CYS A 92 4.38 -2.48 1.18
CA CYS A 92 3.21 -3.21 1.65
C CYS A 92 3.53 -4.71 1.86
N PRO A 93 3.38 -5.24 3.10
CA PRO A 93 3.50 -6.68 3.35
C PRO A 93 2.37 -7.48 2.68
N SER A 94 1.24 -6.81 2.48
CA SER A 94 -0.03 -7.35 2.00
C SER A 94 -0.21 -7.29 0.49
N LYS A 95 0.73 -6.62 -0.21
CA LYS A 95 0.83 -6.56 -1.68
C LYS A 95 -0.30 -5.85 -2.41
N TYR A 96 -1.04 -4.97 -1.74
CA TYR A 96 -1.95 -4.06 -2.42
C TYR A 96 -1.23 -3.07 -3.33
N ASP A 97 -1.88 -2.76 -4.45
CA ASP A 97 -1.58 -1.59 -5.27
C ASP A 97 -2.50 -0.44 -4.85
N PHE A 98 -1.99 0.41 -3.98
CA PHE A 98 -2.74 1.55 -3.45
C PHE A 98 -2.95 2.66 -4.48
N GLY A 99 -2.12 2.75 -5.52
CA GLY A 99 -2.34 3.72 -6.60
C GLY A 99 -3.59 3.35 -7.40
N TYR A 100 -3.72 2.07 -7.76
CA TYR A 100 -4.94 1.58 -8.41
C TYR A 100 -6.19 1.78 -7.55
N LEU A 101 -6.14 1.42 -6.26
CA LEU A 101 -7.26 1.60 -5.34
C LEU A 101 -7.63 3.09 -5.21
N LEU A 102 -6.65 3.98 -5.09
CA LEU A 102 -6.89 5.42 -4.99
C LEU A 102 -7.65 5.93 -6.22
N ARG A 103 -7.19 5.62 -7.44
CA ARG A 103 -7.88 6.03 -8.67
C ARG A 103 -9.32 5.53 -8.70
N GLU A 104 -9.55 4.27 -8.34
CA GLU A 104 -10.90 3.69 -8.29
C GLU A 104 -11.81 4.44 -7.30
N ARG A 105 -11.29 4.80 -6.11
CA ARG A 105 -12.07 5.54 -5.10
C ARG A 105 -12.31 6.99 -5.50
N LEU A 106 -11.32 7.68 -6.07
CA LEU A 106 -11.48 9.05 -6.57
C LEU A 106 -12.53 9.12 -7.67
N THR A 107 -12.49 8.22 -8.67
CA THR A 107 -13.51 8.15 -9.71
C THR A 107 -14.91 7.88 -9.15
N THR A 108 -15.01 7.04 -8.11
CA THR A 108 -16.30 6.79 -7.44
C THR A 108 -16.82 8.04 -6.73
N ILE A 109 -15.94 8.83 -6.11
CA ILE A 109 -16.30 10.07 -5.43
C ILE A 109 -16.74 11.14 -6.47
N GLU A 110 -16.01 11.29 -7.56
CA GLU A 110 -16.33 12.23 -8.66
C GLU A 110 -17.72 11.95 -9.25
N LEU A 111 -18.00 10.72 -9.66
CA LEU A 111 -19.29 10.31 -10.20
C LEU A 111 -20.42 10.49 -9.18
N ARG A 112 -20.13 10.27 -7.90
CA ARG A 112 -21.11 10.53 -6.85
C ARG A 112 -21.43 12.02 -6.78
N VAL A 113 -20.47 12.93 -6.87
CA VAL A 113 -20.76 14.38 -6.79
C VAL A 113 -21.66 14.83 -7.95
N GLU A 114 -21.44 14.33 -9.16
CA GLU A 114 -22.26 14.66 -10.33
C GLU A 114 -23.74 14.30 -10.12
N LEU A 115 -24.02 13.13 -9.56
CA LEU A 115 -25.39 12.68 -9.24
C LEU A 115 -26.15 13.55 -8.22
N TRP A 116 -25.48 14.44 -7.50
CA TRP A 116 -26.12 15.35 -6.52
C TRP A 116 -26.34 16.76 -7.07
N ILE A 117 -25.72 17.08 -8.20
CA ILE A 117 -25.83 18.38 -8.87
C ILE A 117 -26.99 18.37 -9.89
N ASP A 118 -27.40 17.18 -10.32
CA ASP A 118 -28.54 16.92 -11.22
C ASP A 118 -29.86 16.69 -10.46
#